data_AF-A0A3D5L5K9-F1
#
_entry.id   AF-A0A3D5L5K9-F1
#
_cell.length_a   1.000
_cell.length_b   1.000
_cell.length_c   1.000
_cell.angle_alpha   90.00
_cell.angle_beta   90.00
_cell.angle_gamma   90.00
#
_symmetry.space_group_name_H-M   'P 1'
#
loop_
_entity.id
_entity.type
_entity.pdbx_description
1 polymer ?
#
loop_
_entity_poly.entity_id
_entity_poly.type
_entity_poly.pdbx_seq_one_letter_code
_entity_poly.pdbx_strand_id
1 'polypeptide(L)' 'KIDMEFFRNFDERGRKIIRSVVMMAKSLGIQTLAEGVEDAQQLEFLKSIDCG' A
#
# COMPACT_ATOMS: atom_id res chain seq x y z
N LYS A 1 -0.56 7.66 6.17
CA LYS A 1 -1.14 7.94 4.84
C LYS A 1 -0.15 7.51 3.77
N ILE A 2 -0.57 6.70 2.81
CA ILE A 2 0.24 6.27 1.66
C ILE A 2 -0.35 6.96 0.44
N ASP A 3 0.48 7.74 -0.25
CA ASP A 3 0.08 8.51 -1.42
C ASP A 3 0.26 7.67 -2.71
N MET A 4 -0.58 7.88 -3.71
CA MET A 4 -0.56 7.10 -4.95
C MET A 4 0.55 7.51 -5.91
N GLU A 5 1.26 8.61 -5.64
CA GLU A 5 2.58 8.84 -6.25
C GLU A 5 3.56 7.69 -5.93
N PHE A 6 3.42 6.97 -4.80
CA PHE A 6 4.20 5.74 -4.53
C PHE A 6 3.80 4.56 -5.42
N PHE A 7 2.63 4.64 -6.07
CA PHE A 7 2.08 3.65 -6.99
C PHE A 7 2.30 4.02 -8.47
N ARG A 8 2.92 5.16 -8.77
CA ARG A 8 3.11 5.64 -10.14
C ARG A 8 3.87 4.65 -11.03
N ASN A 9 4.73 3.83 -10.40
CA ASN A 9 5.30 2.62 -10.98
C ASN A 9 4.88 1.41 -10.13
N PHE A 10 3.64 0.94 -10.31
CA PHE A 10 3.09 -0.23 -9.58
C PHE A 10 3.64 -1.58 -10.08
N ASP A 11 4.95 -1.62 -10.26
CA ASP A 11 5.73 -2.80 -10.60
C ASP A 11 6.02 -3.65 -9.35
N GLU A 12 6.78 -4.72 -9.52
CA GLU A 12 7.14 -5.62 -8.43
C GLU A 12 7.92 -4.93 -7.30
N ARG A 13 8.77 -3.95 -7.65
CA ARG A 13 9.58 -3.22 -6.68
C ARG A 13 8.70 -2.29 -5.85
N GLY A 14 7.80 -1.54 -6.49
CA GLY A 14 6.81 -0.70 -5.81
C GLY A 14 5.98 -1.51 -4.81
N ARG A 15 5.44 -2.66 -5.25
CA ARG A 15 4.68 -3.58 -4.38
C ARG A 15 5.49 -4.07 -3.18
N LYS A 16 6.77 -4.44 -3.36
CA LYS A 16 7.63 -4.86 -2.25
C LYS A 16 7.84 -3.75 -1.22
N ILE A 17 8.05 -2.51 -1.69
CA ILE A 17 8.24 -1.34 -0.82
C ILE A 17 6.95 -1.09 -0.01
N ILE A 18 5.80 -0.97 -0.69
CA ILE A 18 4.52 -0.70 -0.04
C ILE A 18 4.18 -1.78 0.99
N ARG A 19 4.36 -3.05 0.63
CA ARG A 19 4.15 -4.17 1.56
C ARG A 19 5.03 -4.03 2.80
N SER A 20 6.30 -3.72 2.63
CA SER A 20 7.25 -3.58 3.74
C SER A 20 6.85 -2.43 4.67
N VAL A 21 6.42 -1.29 4.12
CA VAL A 21 5.93 -0.13 4.89
C VAL A 21 4.67 -0.48 5.68
N VAL A 22 3.69 -1.13 5.04
CA VAL A 22 2.43 -1.53 5.72
C VAL A 22 2.71 -2.53 6.84
N MET A 23 3.55 -3.54 6.59
CA MET A 23 3.90 -4.53 7.62
C MET A 23 4.64 -3.89 8.81
N MET A 24 5.55 -2.95 8.54
CA MET A 24 6.24 -2.21 9.59
C MET A 24 5.24 -1.37 10.40
N ALA A 25 4.37 -0.60 9.75
CA ALA A 25 3.36 0.20 10.44
C ALA A 25 2.48 -0.66 11.37
N LYS A 26 2.03 -1.82 10.89
CA LYS A 26 1.28 -2.79 11.70
C LYS A 26 2.05 -3.28 12.92
N SER A 27 3.33 -3.64 12.76
CA SER A 27 4.15 -4.07 13.89
C SER A 27 4.32 -3.00 14.97
N LEU A 28 4.17 -1.73 14.59
CA LEU A 28 4.22 -0.58 15.48
C LEU A 28 2.84 -0.15 16.00
N GLY A 29 1.76 -0.85 15.65
CA GLY A 29 0.39 -0.49 16.01
C GLY A 29 -0.13 0.76 15.31
N ILE A 30 0.47 1.14 14.19
CA ILE A 30 0.10 2.33 13.40
C ILE A 30 -0.91 1.92 12.32
N GLN A 31 -2.07 2.57 12.29
CA GLN A 31 -3.04 2.41 11.20
C GLN A 31 -2.56 3.07 9.91
N THR A 32 -2.81 2.41 8.79
CA THR A 32 -2.44 2.89 7.45
C THR A 32 -3.66 3.13 6.61
N LEU A 33 -3.74 4.32 6.00
CA LEU A 33 -4.74 4.68 5.00
C LEU A 33 -4.06 4.93 3.66
N ALA A 34 -4.58 4.31 2.60
CA ALA A 34 -4.23 4.62 1.21
C ALA A 34 -5.34 5.48 0.59
N GLU A 35 -4.97 6.56 -0.08
CA GLU A 35 -5.91 7.51 -0.71
C GLU A 35 -5.59 7.66 -2.20
N GLY A 36 -6.60 7.88 -3.05
CA GLY A 36 -6.41 8.07 -4.50
C GLY A 36 -6.29 6.76 -5.30
N VAL A 37 -6.84 5.66 -4.78
CA VAL A 37 -6.86 4.37 -5.49
C VAL A 37 -7.73 4.48 -6.75
N GLU A 38 -7.12 4.36 -7.93
CA GLU A 38 -7.79 4.56 -9.22
C GLU A 38 -8.01 3.25 -9.98
N ASP A 39 -7.25 2.19 -9.67
CA ASP A 39 -7.32 0.91 -10.36
C ASP A 39 -7.68 -0.27 -9.43
N ALA A 40 -8.44 -1.24 -9.96
CA ALA A 40 -8.91 -2.39 -9.22
C ALA A 40 -7.77 -3.31 -8.74
N GLN A 41 -6.66 -3.42 -9.49
CA GLN A 41 -5.51 -4.23 -9.09
C GLN A 41 -4.76 -3.59 -7.92
N GLN A 42 -4.72 -2.26 -7.86
CA GLN A 42 -4.16 -1.53 -6.72
C GLN A 42 -4.99 -1.77 -5.46
N LEU A 43 -6.32 -1.69 -5.58
CA LEU A 43 -7.24 -1.98 -4.48
C LEU A 43 -7.09 -3.40 -3.97
N GLU A 44 -7.04 -4.38 -4.87
CA GLU A 44 -6.90 -5.80 -4.52
C GLU A 44 -5.56 -6.05 -3.82
N PHE A 45 -4.48 -5.45 -4.31
CA PHE A 45 -3.18 -5.54 -3.65
C PHE A 45 -3.19 -4.91 -2.25
N LEU A 46 -3.75 -3.72 -2.09
CA LEU A 46 -3.87 -3.03 -0.80
C LEU A 46 -4.65 -3.87 0.21
N LYS A 47 -5.78 -4.47 -0.21
CA LYS A 47 -6.53 -5.43 0.60
C LYS A 47 -5.71 -6.67 0.97
N SER A 48 -4.93 -7.21 0.03
CA SER A 48 -4.10 -8.40 0.26
C SER A 48 -3.00 -8.20 1.32
N ILE A 49 -2.58 -6.95 1.53
CA ILE A 49 -1.63 -6.56 2.59
C ILE A 49 -2.33 -5.95 3.80
N ASP A 50 -3.67 -5.96 3.81
CA ASP A 50 -4.56 -5.47 4.86
C ASP A 50 -4.25 -3.98 5.19
N CYS A 51 -4.20 -3.18 4.13
CA CYS A 51 -4.08 -1.72 4.17
C CYS A 51 -5.45 -1.11 3.86
N GLY A 52 -5.96 -0.27 4.77
CA GLY A 52 -7.28 0.36 4.71
C GLY A 52 -7.59 1.10 6.00
#